data_AF-A0A8T4ATE9-F1
#
_entry.id   AF-A0A8T4ATE9-F1
#
_cell.length_a   1.000
_cell.length_b   1.000
_cell.length_c   1.000
_cell.angle_alpha   90.00
_cell.angle_beta   90.00
_cell.angle_gamma   90.00
#
_symmetry.space_group_name_H-M   'P 1'
#
loop_
_entity.id
_entity.type
_entity.pdbx_description
1 polymer ?
#
loop_
_entity_poly.entity_id
_entity_poly.type
_entity_poly.pdbx_seq_one_letter_code
_entity_poly.pdbx_strand_id
1 'polypeptide(L)'
;MAEHDVSIPPVFLILSAAYISDEMAAELGYIPPAFLPLGGQRLFEHQSKLATGKVYLSLPHDYQILPVDQKTIEHLDINVIRPEPDLSLRESVLFALGEINHSGPVEILFGDTLVQGRKSEHPDLVSYQNDPANHFWSYYSPENPDIPFTSGYGEGLSERRILCGHFKMSSAKLLQSSLENAESFVEALNFYERRKTFAKEPVTAWFDFGHLALYYQSKREFSVARAFNSIESDGITVRKSSAQTNKMRAESIWFRDLPYDLRPYAPRYLGQSDKNHRAGYRLEYVYQPLLSDLYVFGNLPSHVWSTILSGCFDFLDAAGKHRPSKDSPESSETFSTDFFIQMFAEKTKVRFAEFLSAADFMPDPQLLLNGTKVGPIDALLDRLLAQIRPTTPNDIRFMHGDFFFGNIFFDFKAVRVLTIDPRAMTWSGLPTYYGDYRYDIAKLCHSIVGKYDHILHSRSRLIEHSPTQWEFSSTDIPEPLQISDLLFDLVEKKYNIPKRELLSMTALLFFSMLPLHAESKTRQKHLFANALRVALLSTEAK
;
A
#
# COMPACT_ATOMS: atom_id res chain seq x y z
N MET A 1 36.65 35.77 26.93
CA MET A 1 35.37 35.04 26.90
C MET A 1 35.23 34.50 25.50
N ALA A 2 35.42 33.19 25.32
CA ALA A 2 35.12 32.54 24.06
C ALA A 2 33.61 32.60 23.89
N GLU A 3 33.14 33.36 22.90
CA GLU A 3 31.77 33.23 22.41
C GLU A 3 31.63 31.77 22.00
N HIS A 4 30.83 31.02 22.76
CA HIS A 4 30.33 29.74 22.29
C HIS A 4 29.54 30.04 21.03
N ASP A 5 30.13 29.73 19.87
CA ASP A 5 29.48 29.70 18.59
C ASP A 5 28.39 28.62 18.68
N VAL A 6 27.20 29.02 19.13
CA VAL A 6 26.03 28.15 19.17
C VAL A 6 25.65 27.92 17.72
N SER A 7 26.18 26.86 17.13
CA SER A 7 25.89 26.48 15.74
C SER A 7 24.38 26.40 15.56
N ILE A 8 23.83 27.28 14.71
CA ILE A 8 22.40 27.29 14.40
C ILE A 8 22.06 25.89 13.82
N PRO A 9 21.10 25.15 14.42
CA PRO A 9 20.82 23.78 14.00
C PRO A 9 20.28 23.76 12.57
N PRO A 10 20.67 22.77 11.74
CA PRO A 10 20.23 22.71 10.35
C PRO A 10 18.71 22.51 10.24
N VAL A 11 18.14 23.05 9.17
CA VAL A 11 16.76 22.81 8.76
C VAL A 11 16.73 21.79 7.64
N PHE A 12 15.85 20.79 7.74
CA PHE A 12 15.57 19.84 6.65
C PHE A 12 14.17 20.10 6.09
N LEU A 13 14.08 20.63 4.88
CA LEU A 13 12.84 21.04 4.23
C LEU A 13 12.45 20.07 3.11
N ILE A 14 11.35 19.36 3.31
CA ILE A 14 10.71 18.52 2.29
C ILE A 14 9.68 19.38 1.53
N LEU A 15 9.87 19.53 0.22
CA LEU A 15 9.02 20.36 -0.64
C LEU A 15 7.89 19.56 -1.27
N SER A 16 6.68 19.62 -0.71
CA SER A 16 5.51 18.91 -1.21
C SER A 16 4.27 19.81 -1.31
N ALA A 17 4.50 21.09 -1.62
CA ALA A 17 3.52 22.16 -1.70
C ALA A 17 2.49 22.05 -2.84
N ALA A 18 2.81 21.29 -3.89
CA ALA A 18 1.94 21.05 -5.03
C ALA A 18 1.26 19.67 -4.93
N TYR A 19 0.33 19.41 -5.84
CA TYR A 19 -0.23 18.08 -6.05
C TYR A 19 0.55 17.32 -7.13
N ILE A 20 0.46 15.99 -7.11
CA ILE A 20 1.02 15.16 -8.19
C ILE A 20 0.35 15.45 -9.54
N SER A 21 1.02 15.12 -10.63
CA SER A 21 0.54 15.35 -11.99
C SER A 21 -0.80 14.64 -12.28
N ASP A 22 -1.56 15.15 -13.24
CA ASP A 22 -2.87 14.60 -13.63
C ASP A 22 -2.81 13.10 -13.98
N GLU A 23 -1.74 12.66 -14.67
CA GLU A 23 -1.54 11.25 -15.02
C GLU A 23 -1.39 10.37 -13.76
N MET A 24 -0.66 10.84 -12.75
CA MET A 24 -0.53 10.11 -11.50
C MET A 24 -1.80 10.20 -10.64
N ALA A 25 -2.44 11.37 -10.61
CA ALA A 25 -3.69 11.58 -9.89
C ALA A 25 -4.83 10.70 -10.42
N ALA A 26 -4.81 10.35 -11.71
CA ALA A 26 -5.76 9.41 -12.30
C ALA A 26 -5.67 7.99 -11.69
N GLU A 27 -4.48 7.56 -11.23
CA GLU A 27 -4.28 6.22 -10.64
C GLU A 27 -4.25 6.23 -9.10
N LEU A 28 -3.74 7.30 -8.48
CA LEU A 28 -3.52 7.38 -7.03
C LEU A 28 -4.47 8.35 -6.32
N GLY A 29 -5.20 9.18 -7.07
CA GLY A 29 -6.01 10.27 -6.54
C GLY A 29 -5.20 11.55 -6.29
N TYR A 30 -5.91 12.64 -6.00
CA TYR A 30 -5.30 13.95 -5.81
C TYR A 30 -4.63 14.03 -4.43
N ILE A 31 -3.31 13.85 -4.39
CA ILE A 31 -2.48 13.88 -3.18
C ILE A 31 -1.17 14.65 -3.40
N PRO A 32 -0.55 15.19 -2.34
CA PRO A 32 0.78 15.78 -2.42
C PRO A 32 1.87 14.71 -2.68
N PRO A 33 3.00 15.06 -3.34
CA PRO A 33 4.08 14.12 -3.62
C PRO A 33 4.62 13.35 -2.43
N ALA A 34 4.85 14.01 -1.28
CA ALA A 34 5.38 13.34 -0.09
C ALA A 34 4.38 12.37 0.55
N PHE A 35 3.13 12.34 0.07
CA PHE A 35 2.09 11.40 0.50
C PHE A 35 1.99 10.17 -0.43
N LEU A 36 2.81 10.07 -1.48
CA LEU A 36 2.85 8.89 -2.34
C LEU A 36 3.13 7.60 -1.54
N PRO A 37 2.42 6.49 -1.81
CA PRO A 37 2.61 5.25 -1.08
C PRO A 37 3.90 4.54 -1.48
N LEU A 38 4.71 4.17 -0.49
CA LEU A 38 5.96 3.45 -0.66
C LEU A 38 6.18 2.42 0.46
N GLY A 39 6.08 1.13 0.12
CA GLY A 39 6.37 0.03 1.04
C GLY A 39 5.49 0.01 2.29
N GLY A 40 4.19 0.29 2.12
CA GLY A 40 3.18 0.29 3.20
C GLY A 40 3.21 1.52 4.11
N GLN A 41 3.88 2.59 3.68
CA GLN A 41 4.03 3.87 4.38
C GLN A 41 3.88 5.05 3.40
N ARG A 42 3.70 6.26 3.91
CA ARG A 42 3.82 7.50 3.13
C ARG A 42 5.29 7.82 2.84
N LEU A 43 5.56 8.47 1.70
CA LEU A 43 6.92 8.81 1.29
C LEU A 43 7.65 9.71 2.32
N PHE A 44 6.95 10.65 2.96
CA PHE A 44 7.52 11.53 3.99
C PHE A 44 8.10 10.75 5.18
N GLU A 45 7.59 9.56 5.49
CA GLU A 45 8.13 8.70 6.57
C GLU A 45 9.52 8.14 6.23
N HIS A 46 9.82 7.98 4.94
CA HIS A 46 11.15 7.58 4.49
C HIS A 46 12.07 8.79 4.35
N GLN A 47 11.54 9.91 3.86
CA GLN A 47 12.27 11.16 3.69
C GLN A 47 12.72 11.76 5.02
N SER A 48 11.88 11.74 6.06
CA SER A 48 12.23 12.31 7.38
C SER A 48 13.42 11.61 8.03
N LYS A 49 13.64 10.32 7.73
CA LYS A 49 14.82 9.56 8.21
C LYS A 49 16.14 10.07 7.63
N LEU A 50 16.08 10.87 6.57
CA LEU A 50 17.24 11.53 5.98
C LEU A 50 17.60 12.84 6.71
N ALA A 51 16.75 13.36 7.59
CA ALA A 51 16.99 14.65 8.21
C ALA A 51 18.21 14.62 9.16
N THR A 52 19.03 15.67 9.08
CA THR A 52 20.14 15.95 10.00
C THR A 52 19.79 17.02 11.04
N GLY A 53 18.58 17.58 10.96
CA GLY A 53 18.10 18.66 11.81
C GLY A 53 16.57 18.73 11.85
N LYS A 54 16.02 19.91 12.17
CA LYS A 54 14.58 20.09 12.37
C LYS A 54 13.84 19.93 11.04
N VAL A 55 12.83 19.06 11.01
CA VAL A 55 12.10 18.71 9.78
C VAL A 55 10.93 19.65 9.55
N TYR A 56 10.86 20.18 8.33
CA TYR A 56 9.72 20.91 7.81
C TYR A 56 9.20 20.22 6.55
N LEU A 57 7.88 20.16 6.41
CA LEU A 57 7.19 19.59 5.25
C LEU A 57 6.23 20.65 4.71
N SER A 58 6.44 21.11 3.48
CA SER A 58 5.45 21.96 2.82
C SER A 58 4.34 21.11 2.22
N LEU A 59 3.09 21.54 2.38
CA LEU A 59 1.89 20.92 1.82
C LEU A 59 0.97 22.00 1.25
N PRO A 60 0.14 21.71 0.24
CA PRO A 60 -0.87 22.64 -0.23
C PRO A 60 -1.72 23.17 0.93
N HIS A 61 -2.02 24.47 0.93
CA HIS A 61 -2.83 25.08 1.99
C HIS A 61 -4.22 24.42 2.12
N ASP A 62 -4.78 23.96 1.00
CA ASP A 62 -6.08 23.32 0.84
C ASP A 62 -6.06 21.80 1.08
N TYR A 63 -4.88 21.19 1.26
CA TYR A 63 -4.79 19.76 1.51
C TYR A 63 -5.20 19.38 2.94
N GLN A 64 -6.24 18.56 3.08
CA GLN A 64 -6.64 18.03 4.38
C GLN A 64 -5.77 16.82 4.76
N ILE A 65 -4.97 16.95 5.82
CA ILE A 65 -4.20 15.82 6.36
C ILE A 65 -5.17 14.89 7.10
N LEU A 66 -5.13 13.60 6.76
CA LEU A 66 -5.94 12.58 7.43
C LEU A 66 -5.46 12.37 8.87
N PRO A 67 -6.35 12.07 9.84
CA PRO A 67 -5.99 11.99 11.26
C PRO A 67 -4.81 11.06 11.58
N VAL A 68 -4.69 9.96 10.85
CA VAL A 68 -3.58 9.01 10.99
C VAL A 68 -2.27 9.56 10.45
N ASP A 69 -2.29 10.23 9.30
CA ASP A 69 -1.08 10.83 8.73
C ASP A 69 -0.64 12.01 9.62
N GLN A 70 -1.59 12.73 10.23
CA GLN A 70 -1.33 13.77 11.23
C GLN A 70 -0.62 13.22 12.48
N LYS A 71 -1.10 12.09 13.04
CA LYS A 71 -0.42 11.41 14.16
C LYS A 71 1.01 10.99 13.80
N THR A 72 1.23 10.51 12.58
CA THR A 72 2.57 10.13 12.11
C THR A 72 3.48 11.36 11.98
N ILE A 73 2.96 12.47 11.44
CA ILE A 73 3.67 13.76 11.35
C ILE A 73 4.07 14.25 12.74
N GLU A 74 3.16 14.21 13.71
CA GLU A 74 3.43 14.59 15.11
C GLU A 74 4.45 13.66 15.77
N HIS A 75 4.34 12.35 15.57
CA HIS A 75 5.27 11.36 16.11
C HIS A 75 6.70 11.53 15.57
N LEU A 76 6.82 11.97 14.32
CA LEU A 76 8.11 12.23 13.66
C LEU A 76 8.64 13.66 13.88
N ASP A 77 7.96 14.48 14.69
CA ASP A 77 8.31 15.90 14.96
C ASP A 77 8.45 16.75 13.68
N ILE A 78 7.56 16.51 12.71
CA ILE A 78 7.54 17.22 11.43
C ILE A 78 6.69 18.48 11.55
N ASN A 79 7.26 19.63 11.16
CA ASN A 79 6.60 20.93 11.19
C ASN A 79 5.99 21.21 9.81
N VAL A 80 4.68 21.44 9.72
CA VAL A 80 4.00 21.62 8.44
C VAL A 80 3.92 23.09 8.04
N ILE A 81 4.24 23.40 6.79
CA ILE A 81 4.12 24.73 6.16
C ILE A 81 3.07 24.66 5.04
N ARG A 82 2.28 25.72 4.85
CA ARG A 82 1.08 25.71 3.99
C ARG A 82 1.09 26.79 2.90
N PRO A 83 1.94 26.68 1.86
CA PRO A 83 1.89 27.56 0.70
C PRO A 83 0.67 27.32 -0.20
N GLU A 84 0.39 28.28 -1.08
CA GLU A 84 -0.53 28.11 -2.21
C GLU A 84 -0.01 27.03 -3.20
N PRO A 85 -0.87 26.16 -3.74
CA PRO A 85 -0.44 25.04 -4.59
C PRO A 85 0.06 25.43 -5.98
N ASP A 86 -0.29 26.62 -6.47
CA ASP A 86 0.08 27.13 -7.79
C ASP A 86 1.40 27.92 -7.80
N LEU A 87 2.03 28.11 -6.63
CA LEU A 87 3.35 28.74 -6.55
C LEU A 87 4.38 27.96 -7.36
N SER A 88 5.22 28.69 -8.11
CA SER A 88 6.40 28.08 -8.70
C SER A 88 7.30 27.48 -7.62
N LEU A 89 8.16 26.52 -7.98
CA LEU A 89 9.13 25.95 -7.04
C LEU A 89 9.97 27.04 -6.35
N ARG A 90 10.35 28.09 -7.09
CA ARG A 90 11.08 29.25 -6.56
C ARG A 90 10.30 29.96 -5.46
N GLU A 91 9.03 30.28 -5.73
CA GLU A 91 8.15 30.99 -4.80
C GLU A 91 7.78 30.14 -3.58
N SER A 92 7.56 28.83 -3.79
CA SER A 92 7.31 27.89 -2.71
C SER A 92 8.48 27.79 -1.74
N VAL A 93 9.72 27.77 -2.25
CA VAL A 93 10.92 27.79 -1.41
C VAL A 93 11.07 29.14 -0.69
N LEU A 94 10.85 30.27 -1.38
CA LEU A 94 10.87 31.59 -0.75
C LEU A 94 9.86 31.70 0.40
N PHE A 95 8.62 31.26 0.17
CA PHE A 95 7.56 31.21 1.17
C PHE A 95 7.99 30.35 2.37
N ALA A 96 8.47 29.13 2.12
CA ALA A 96 8.90 28.23 3.18
C ALA A 96 10.05 28.81 4.01
N LEU A 97 11.07 29.40 3.39
CA LEU A 97 12.17 30.04 4.11
C LEU A 97 11.70 31.23 4.95
N GLY A 98 10.75 32.02 4.44
CA GLY A 98 10.12 33.13 5.16
C GLY A 98 9.38 32.67 6.41
N GLU A 99 8.55 31.63 6.29
CA GLU A 99 7.79 31.06 7.41
C GLU A 99 8.69 30.40 8.48
N ILE A 100 9.75 29.70 8.05
CA ILE A 100 10.71 29.08 8.97
C ILE A 100 11.53 30.16 9.70
N ASN A 101 11.70 31.33 9.09
CA ASN A 101 12.49 32.46 9.61
C ASN A 101 13.88 32.04 10.09
N HIS A 102 14.61 31.32 9.22
CA HIS A 102 15.91 30.73 9.52
C HIS A 102 17.00 31.29 8.59
N SER A 103 18.18 31.56 9.15
CA SER A 103 19.31 32.15 8.43
C SER A 103 20.52 31.23 8.25
N GLY A 104 20.55 30.11 9.00
CA GLY A 104 21.63 29.13 9.02
C GLY A 104 21.56 28.07 7.91
N PRO A 105 22.13 26.88 8.13
CA PRO A 105 22.14 25.80 7.13
C PRO A 105 20.74 25.24 6.84
N VAL A 106 20.44 25.06 5.55
CA VAL A 106 19.20 24.44 5.07
C VAL A 106 19.51 23.32 4.07
N GLU A 107 18.90 22.17 4.31
CA GLU A 107 18.90 21.00 3.42
C GLU A 107 17.50 20.89 2.82
N ILE A 108 17.41 20.87 1.49
CA ILE A 108 16.16 20.78 0.74
C ILE A 108 16.07 19.40 0.08
N LEU A 109 14.91 18.77 0.20
CA LEU A 109 14.54 17.57 -0.54
C LEU A 109 13.20 17.79 -1.25
N PHE A 110 13.11 17.45 -2.54
CA PHE A 110 11.82 17.46 -3.24
C PHE A 110 10.91 16.34 -2.74
N GLY A 111 9.62 16.64 -2.60
CA GLY A 111 8.63 15.77 -1.99
C GLY A 111 8.35 14.49 -2.79
N ASP A 112 8.64 14.49 -4.09
CA ASP A 112 8.55 13.36 -4.99
C ASP A 112 9.86 12.55 -5.09
N THR A 113 10.84 12.79 -4.22
CA THR A 113 12.17 12.20 -4.37
C THR A 113 12.65 11.52 -3.09
N LEU A 114 13.36 10.40 -3.25
CA LEU A 114 14.16 9.78 -2.18
C LEU A 114 15.58 9.48 -2.68
N VAL A 115 16.59 9.81 -1.89
CA VAL A 115 18.01 9.59 -2.22
C VAL A 115 18.69 8.68 -1.19
N GLN A 116 19.66 7.89 -1.63
CA GLN A 116 20.50 7.05 -0.78
C GLN A 116 21.99 7.26 -1.02
N GLY A 117 22.80 6.91 -0.01
CA GLY A 117 24.26 6.98 -0.08
C GLY A 117 24.81 8.40 -0.17
N ARG A 118 24.20 9.34 0.55
CA ARG A 118 24.77 10.67 0.82
C ARG A 118 26.04 10.50 1.64
N LYS A 119 27.21 10.53 1.00
CA LYS A 119 28.52 10.27 1.64
C LYS A 119 29.18 11.52 2.20
N SER A 120 28.73 12.70 1.77
CA SER A 120 29.40 13.97 2.05
C SER A 120 28.64 14.83 3.02
N GLU A 121 29.42 15.37 3.96
CA GLU A 121 29.00 16.39 4.90
C GLU A 121 29.32 17.80 4.39
N HIS A 122 29.61 17.97 3.10
CA HIS A 122 29.86 19.29 2.53
C HIS A 122 28.65 20.21 2.77
N PRO A 123 28.85 21.41 3.33
CA PRO A 123 27.75 22.25 3.80
C PRO A 123 26.99 22.95 2.66
N ASP A 124 27.60 23.01 1.46
CA ASP A 124 26.99 23.49 0.22
C ASP A 124 27.07 22.39 -0.85
N LEU A 125 25.99 21.65 -1.08
CA LEU A 125 25.97 20.45 -1.91
C LEU A 125 24.81 20.46 -2.91
N VAL A 126 25.07 20.03 -4.14
CA VAL A 126 24.05 19.62 -5.10
C VAL A 126 24.26 18.15 -5.43
N SER A 127 23.23 17.34 -5.21
CA SER A 127 23.27 15.92 -5.56
C SER A 127 22.79 15.67 -6.97
N TYR A 128 23.49 14.78 -7.69
CA TYR A 128 23.09 14.36 -9.03
C TYR A 128 23.13 12.84 -9.22
N GLN A 129 22.51 12.36 -10.27
CA GLN A 129 22.56 10.99 -10.77
C GLN A 129 22.65 11.05 -12.29
N ASN A 130 23.37 10.10 -12.89
CA ASN A 130 23.29 9.95 -14.34
C ASN A 130 21.99 9.22 -14.68
N ASP A 131 21.18 9.80 -15.56
CA ASP A 131 19.92 9.20 -15.98
C ASP A 131 19.73 9.32 -17.51
N PRO A 132 19.42 8.22 -18.22
CA PRO A 132 19.16 8.22 -19.65
C PRO A 132 17.73 8.63 -20.02
N ALA A 133 16.83 8.81 -19.06
CA ALA A 133 15.42 9.06 -19.33
C ALA A 133 15.18 10.47 -19.92
N ASN A 134 14.19 10.53 -20.81
CA ASN A 134 13.84 11.74 -21.55
C ASN A 134 12.74 12.55 -20.85
N HIS A 135 13.05 13.03 -19.66
CA HIS A 135 12.19 13.97 -18.92
C HIS A 135 12.76 15.39 -18.95
N PHE A 136 11.87 16.37 -18.82
CA PHE A 136 12.26 17.77 -18.64
C PHE A 136 12.76 17.93 -17.21
N TRP A 137 14.07 17.98 -17.04
CA TRP A 137 14.70 18.02 -15.72
C TRP A 137 15.79 19.06 -15.66
N SER A 138 16.13 19.43 -14.42
CA SER A 138 17.32 20.20 -14.13
C SER A 138 18.54 19.29 -14.11
N TYR A 139 19.64 19.72 -14.71
CA TYR A 139 20.88 18.95 -14.77
C TYR A 139 22.12 19.83 -14.64
N TYR A 140 23.22 19.19 -14.22
CA TYR A 140 24.55 19.80 -14.13
C TYR A 140 25.33 19.60 -15.44
N SER A 141 25.71 20.70 -16.09
CA SER A 141 26.53 20.73 -17.30
C SER A 141 27.92 21.30 -16.95
N PRO A 142 28.98 20.46 -16.86
CA PRO A 142 30.33 20.94 -16.61
C PRO A 142 30.88 21.78 -17.77
N GLU A 143 30.25 21.71 -18.95
CA GLU A 143 30.67 22.44 -20.15
C GLU A 143 30.40 23.94 -20.05
N ASN A 144 29.50 24.36 -19.14
CA ASN A 144 29.15 25.75 -18.89
C ASN A 144 29.47 26.15 -17.44
N PRO A 145 30.75 26.36 -17.07
CA PRO A 145 31.16 26.56 -15.67
C PRO A 145 30.56 27.83 -15.02
N ASP A 146 30.21 28.85 -15.79
CA ASP A 146 29.59 30.08 -15.26
C ASP A 146 28.09 29.92 -14.94
N ILE A 147 27.43 28.95 -15.59
CA ILE A 147 26.01 28.62 -15.43
C ILE A 147 25.88 27.08 -15.43
N PRO A 148 26.41 26.41 -14.41
CA PRO A 148 26.55 24.95 -14.41
C PRO A 148 25.21 24.22 -14.30
N PHE A 149 24.15 24.88 -13.83
CA PHE A 149 22.83 24.28 -13.70
C PHE A 149 21.87 24.81 -14.76
N THR A 150 21.19 23.92 -15.46
CA THR A 150 20.22 24.26 -16.50
C THR A 150 19.03 23.32 -16.44
N SER A 151 17.93 23.64 -17.14
CA SER A 151 16.75 22.77 -17.26
C SER A 151 16.38 22.56 -18.71
N GLY A 152 15.97 21.36 -19.05
CA GLY A 152 15.54 21.02 -20.39
C GLY A 152 15.45 19.52 -20.61
N TYR A 153 15.14 19.13 -21.84
CA TYR A 153 15.31 17.75 -22.30
C TYR A 153 16.77 17.40 -22.56
N GLY A 154 17.62 18.42 -22.75
CA GLY A 154 19.01 18.26 -23.17
C GLY A 154 19.13 17.65 -24.58
N GLU A 155 20.35 17.61 -25.10
CA GLU A 155 20.67 16.97 -26.38
C GLU A 155 22.03 16.27 -26.25
N GLY A 156 22.17 15.08 -26.83
CA GLY A 156 23.44 14.34 -26.83
C GLY A 156 23.28 12.82 -26.65
N LEU A 157 24.39 12.10 -26.79
CA LEU A 157 24.47 10.65 -26.61
C LEU A 157 24.94 10.23 -25.20
N SER A 158 25.45 11.16 -24.40
CA SER A 158 25.88 10.90 -23.03
C SER A 158 24.73 11.10 -22.04
N GLU A 159 24.70 10.27 -21.00
CA GLU A 159 23.76 10.44 -19.89
C GLU A 159 23.91 11.82 -19.25
N ARG A 160 22.77 12.42 -18.89
CA ARG A 160 22.73 13.73 -18.23
C ARG A 160 22.91 13.54 -16.73
N ARG A 161 23.64 14.47 -16.10
CA ARG A 161 23.82 14.53 -14.64
C ARG A 161 22.63 15.24 -14.01
N ILE A 162 21.51 14.54 -13.91
CA ILE A 162 20.23 15.07 -13.42
C ILE A 162 20.36 15.45 -11.96
N LEU A 163 19.85 16.62 -11.58
CA LEU A 163 19.78 17.05 -10.19
C LEU A 163 18.67 16.27 -9.48
N CYS A 164 19.01 15.52 -8.45
CA CYS A 164 18.10 14.58 -7.79
C CYS A 164 17.19 15.24 -6.74
N GLY A 165 16.83 16.52 -6.89
CA GLY A 165 15.97 17.21 -5.93
C GLY A 165 16.53 17.30 -4.50
N HIS A 166 17.83 17.08 -4.28
CA HIS A 166 18.49 17.11 -2.98
C HIS A 166 19.63 18.13 -2.97
N PHE A 167 19.52 19.11 -2.07
CA PHE A 167 20.42 20.27 -2.01
C PHE A 167 20.78 20.61 -0.56
N LYS A 168 22.03 20.97 -0.28
CA LYS A 168 22.45 21.56 0.99
C LYS A 168 22.98 22.97 0.73
N MET A 169 22.54 23.92 1.52
CA MET A 169 23.01 25.31 1.48
C MET A 169 23.39 25.72 2.89
N SER A 170 24.63 26.15 3.08
CA SER A 170 25.15 26.58 4.39
C SER A 170 24.53 27.89 4.88
N SER A 171 23.85 28.64 4.01
CA SER A 171 23.16 29.88 4.35
C SER A 171 21.81 30.01 3.65
N ALA A 172 20.74 29.81 4.42
CA ALA A 172 19.37 30.08 4.00
C ALA A 172 19.17 31.54 3.57
N LYS A 173 19.86 32.49 4.22
CA LYS A 173 19.84 33.92 3.83
C LYS A 173 20.40 34.15 2.43
N LEU A 174 21.52 33.51 2.10
CA LEU A 174 22.10 33.60 0.76
C LEU A 174 21.17 32.95 -0.28
N LEU A 175 20.58 31.79 0.05
CA LEU A 175 19.60 31.13 -0.81
C LEU A 175 18.38 32.02 -1.06
N GLN A 176 17.81 32.63 -0.01
CA GLN A 176 16.68 33.54 -0.12
C GLN A 176 17.01 34.72 -1.05
N SER A 177 18.13 35.41 -0.82
CA SER A 177 18.54 36.51 -1.72
C SER A 177 18.78 36.03 -3.15
N SER A 178 19.24 34.79 -3.36
CA SER A 178 19.45 34.24 -4.71
C SER A 178 18.12 33.98 -5.41
N LEU A 179 17.12 33.48 -4.68
CA LEU A 179 15.76 33.25 -5.18
C LEU A 179 15.02 34.56 -5.48
N GLU A 180 15.17 35.59 -4.64
CA GLU A 180 14.54 36.91 -4.83
C GLU A 180 15.00 37.60 -6.12
N ASN A 181 16.24 37.34 -6.56
CA ASN A 181 16.82 37.93 -7.76
C ASN A 181 16.66 37.06 -9.02
N ALA A 182 16.25 35.79 -8.88
CA ALA A 182 16.14 34.84 -9.98
C ALA A 182 14.69 34.70 -10.48
N GLU A 183 14.51 34.32 -11.75
CA GLU A 183 13.21 33.99 -12.34
C GLU A 183 12.80 32.53 -12.04
N SER A 184 13.76 31.64 -11.81
CA SER A 184 13.52 30.22 -11.52
C SER A 184 14.37 29.68 -10.37
N PHE A 185 14.00 28.52 -9.83
CA PHE A 185 14.79 27.85 -8.79
C PHE A 185 16.19 27.48 -9.29
N VAL A 186 16.31 27.02 -10.54
CA VAL A 186 17.60 26.62 -11.13
C VAL A 186 18.50 27.82 -11.38
N GLU A 187 17.94 28.94 -11.83
CA GLU A 187 18.69 30.19 -11.93
C GLU A 187 19.17 30.66 -10.56
N ALA A 188 18.34 30.52 -9.50
CA ALA A 188 18.75 30.82 -8.14
C ALA A 188 19.93 29.96 -7.67
N LEU A 189 19.99 28.68 -8.07
CA LEU A 189 21.16 27.82 -7.81
C LEU A 189 22.43 28.37 -8.47
N ASN A 190 22.35 28.86 -9.71
CA ASN A 190 23.48 29.51 -10.38
C ASN A 190 23.89 30.82 -9.68
N PHE A 191 22.92 31.58 -9.13
CA PHE A 191 23.20 32.80 -8.39
C PHE A 191 23.91 32.51 -7.07
N TYR A 192 23.49 31.45 -6.38
CA TYR A 192 24.13 30.93 -5.18
C TYR A 192 25.55 30.44 -5.48
N GLU A 193 25.73 29.62 -6.52
CA GLU A 193 27.00 29.04 -6.97
C GLU A 193 28.11 30.09 -7.15
N ARG A 194 27.76 31.26 -7.74
CA ARG A 194 28.72 32.37 -7.93
C ARG A 194 29.22 33.00 -6.63
N ARG A 195 28.46 32.85 -5.55
CA ARG A 195 28.79 33.39 -4.22
C ARG A 195 29.41 32.32 -3.32
N LYS A 196 28.91 31.09 -3.39
CA LYS A 196 29.40 29.90 -2.70
C LYS A 196 29.28 28.70 -3.63
N THR A 197 30.43 28.15 -4.03
CA THR A 197 30.52 26.99 -4.90
C THR A 197 29.94 25.75 -4.25
N PHE A 198 29.00 25.08 -4.92
CA PHE A 198 28.50 23.79 -4.50
C PHE A 198 29.55 22.70 -4.75
N ALA A 199 29.65 21.75 -3.83
CA ALA A 199 30.11 20.42 -4.18
C ALA A 199 29.04 19.76 -5.08
N LYS A 200 29.45 19.16 -6.20
CA LYS A 200 28.56 18.41 -7.09
C LYS A 200 28.86 16.94 -6.88
N GLU A 201 27.94 16.20 -6.28
CA GLU A 201 28.21 14.82 -5.89
C GLU A 201 27.17 13.83 -6.38
N PRO A 202 27.60 12.67 -6.89
CA PRO A 202 26.70 11.60 -7.24
C PRO A 202 26.13 10.94 -5.98
N VAL A 203 24.84 10.58 -6.02
CA VAL A 203 24.23 9.70 -5.01
C VAL A 203 24.45 8.23 -5.40
N THR A 204 24.25 7.29 -4.47
CA THR A 204 24.33 5.87 -4.83
C THR A 204 23.05 5.39 -5.50
N ALA A 205 21.91 5.93 -5.07
CA ALA A 205 20.62 5.66 -5.67
C ALA A 205 19.72 6.90 -5.56
N TRP A 206 18.95 7.12 -6.62
CA TRP A 206 17.92 8.13 -6.71
C TRP A 206 16.60 7.45 -7.11
N PHE A 207 15.56 7.69 -6.33
CA PHE A 207 14.21 7.21 -6.59
C PHE A 207 13.34 8.43 -6.91
N ASP A 208 13.00 8.57 -8.19
CA ASP A 208 12.08 9.59 -8.70
C ASP A 208 10.64 9.06 -8.66
N PHE A 209 9.76 9.81 -7.99
CA PHE A 209 8.34 9.54 -7.89
C PHE A 209 7.49 10.66 -8.52
N GLY A 210 8.07 11.58 -9.27
CA GLY A 210 7.39 12.72 -9.90
C GLY A 210 6.73 12.38 -11.24
N HIS A 211 7.11 11.26 -11.85
CA HIS A 211 6.53 10.75 -13.10
C HIS A 211 5.95 9.35 -12.92
N LEU A 212 4.80 9.04 -13.52
CA LEU A 212 4.11 7.76 -13.30
C LEU A 212 4.98 6.53 -13.62
N ALA A 213 5.70 6.55 -14.74
CA ALA A 213 6.58 5.44 -15.13
C ALA A 213 7.72 5.25 -14.13
N LEU A 214 8.35 6.34 -13.70
CA LEU A 214 9.45 6.32 -12.73
C LEU A 214 8.95 5.96 -11.34
N TYR A 215 7.75 6.39 -10.95
CA TYR A 215 7.13 6.02 -9.68
C TYR A 215 7.10 4.50 -9.49
N TYR A 216 6.62 3.74 -10.50
CA TYR A 216 6.58 2.28 -10.41
C TYR A 216 7.98 1.64 -10.50
N GLN A 217 8.91 2.20 -11.27
CA GLN A 217 10.31 1.72 -11.33
C GLN A 217 11.05 1.92 -10.00
N SER A 218 10.92 3.12 -9.42
CA SER A 218 11.46 3.49 -8.11
C SER A 218 10.87 2.65 -6.99
N LYS A 219 9.55 2.42 -7.00
CA LYS A 219 8.87 1.56 -6.02
C LYS A 219 9.37 0.11 -6.08
N ARG A 220 9.59 -0.42 -7.28
CA ARG A 220 10.21 -1.72 -7.51
C ARG A 220 11.62 -1.76 -6.91
N GLU A 221 12.49 -0.83 -7.27
CA GLU A 221 13.89 -0.85 -6.83
C GLU A 221 14.02 -0.71 -5.32
N PHE A 222 13.23 0.18 -4.72
CA PHE A 222 13.15 0.31 -3.27
C PHE A 222 12.68 -0.97 -2.58
N SER A 223 11.76 -1.73 -3.21
CA SER A 223 11.27 -3.00 -2.68
C SER A 223 12.30 -4.12 -2.83
N VAL A 224 13.01 -4.18 -3.97
CA VAL A 224 14.09 -5.14 -4.23
C VAL A 224 15.24 -4.94 -3.24
N ALA A 225 15.63 -3.69 -2.96
CA ALA A 225 16.67 -3.38 -1.98
C ALA A 225 16.34 -3.87 -0.56
N ARG A 226 15.05 -4.08 -0.25
CA ARG A 226 14.56 -4.62 1.03
C ARG A 226 14.14 -6.09 0.97
N ALA A 227 14.36 -6.79 -0.14
CA ALA A 227 13.90 -8.15 -0.34
C ALA A 227 14.48 -9.11 0.73
N PHE A 228 13.60 -9.66 1.55
CA PHE A 228 13.89 -10.70 2.54
C PHE A 228 13.82 -12.10 1.90
N ASN A 229 14.55 -13.06 2.51
CA ASN A 229 14.84 -14.45 2.13
C ASN A 229 13.78 -15.33 1.38
N SER A 230 12.54 -14.89 1.17
CA SER A 230 11.46 -15.66 0.53
C SER A 230 10.95 -15.10 -0.81
N ILE A 231 11.13 -13.81 -1.10
CA ILE A 231 10.72 -13.19 -2.36
C ILE A 231 11.94 -12.47 -2.95
N GLU A 232 12.36 -12.90 -4.13
CA GLU A 232 13.47 -12.31 -4.89
C GLU A 232 12.87 -11.65 -6.15
N SER A 233 13.33 -10.45 -6.50
CA SER A 233 12.93 -9.79 -7.75
C SER A 233 14.15 -9.17 -8.41
N ASP A 234 14.26 -9.34 -9.73
CA ASP A 234 15.26 -8.66 -10.59
C ASP A 234 14.62 -7.51 -11.39
N GLY A 235 13.35 -7.21 -11.11
CA GLY A 235 12.57 -6.20 -11.79
C GLY A 235 12.02 -6.58 -13.16
N ILE A 236 12.27 -7.80 -13.63
CA ILE A 236 11.61 -8.42 -14.79
C ILE A 236 10.75 -9.59 -14.30
N THR A 237 11.25 -10.32 -13.31
CA THR A 237 10.65 -11.52 -12.74
C THR A 237 10.61 -11.43 -11.23
N VAL A 238 9.58 -12.04 -10.64
CA VAL A 238 9.48 -12.28 -9.20
C VAL A 238 9.59 -13.77 -8.95
N ARG A 239 10.47 -14.17 -8.04
CA ARG A 239 10.59 -15.54 -7.55
C ARG A 239 10.09 -15.61 -6.12
N LYS A 240 9.05 -16.42 -5.91
CA LYS A 240 8.54 -16.78 -4.59
C LYS A 240 9.02 -18.17 -4.21
N SER A 241 9.60 -18.33 -3.02
CA SER A 241 10.02 -19.64 -2.52
C SER A 241 9.81 -19.81 -1.02
N SER A 242 9.51 -21.02 -0.57
CA SER A 242 9.26 -21.35 0.84
C SER A 242 9.64 -22.79 1.19
N ALA A 243 9.88 -23.03 2.47
CA ALA A 243 9.99 -24.37 3.05
C ALA A 243 8.63 -25.09 3.09
N GLN A 244 7.51 -24.36 3.00
CA GLN A 244 6.17 -24.94 2.82
C GLN A 244 6.00 -25.43 1.38
N THR A 245 6.70 -26.52 1.05
CA THR A 245 6.86 -26.99 -0.34
C THR A 245 5.53 -27.31 -1.02
N ASN A 246 4.59 -27.94 -0.30
CA ASN A 246 3.26 -28.27 -0.82
C ASN A 246 2.48 -27.01 -1.25
N LYS A 247 2.54 -25.92 -0.46
CA LYS A 247 1.87 -24.65 -0.78
C LYS A 247 2.44 -24.00 -2.03
N MET A 248 3.77 -23.94 -2.13
CA MET A 248 4.44 -23.33 -3.29
C MET A 248 4.22 -24.13 -4.58
N ARG A 249 4.22 -25.46 -4.50
CA ARG A 249 3.88 -26.32 -5.65
C ARG A 249 2.44 -26.14 -6.05
N ALA A 250 1.50 -26.10 -5.10
CA ALA A 250 0.10 -25.86 -5.38
C ALA A 250 -0.14 -24.52 -6.09
N GLU A 251 0.44 -23.42 -5.60
CA GLU A 251 0.40 -22.11 -6.27
C GLU A 251 1.00 -22.17 -7.69
N SER A 252 2.17 -22.81 -7.83
CA SER A 252 2.81 -22.99 -9.13
C SER A 252 1.91 -23.74 -10.13
N ILE A 253 1.21 -24.77 -9.64
CA ILE A 253 0.27 -25.59 -10.42
C ILE A 253 -0.95 -24.74 -10.79
N TRP A 254 -1.42 -23.81 -9.94
CA TRP A 254 -2.53 -22.89 -10.23
C TRP A 254 -2.19 -21.97 -11.41
N PHE A 255 -1.03 -21.33 -11.39
CA PHE A 255 -0.59 -20.46 -12.50
C PHE A 255 -0.32 -21.22 -13.80
N ARG A 256 0.30 -22.41 -13.70
CA ARG A 256 0.63 -23.23 -14.88
C ARG A 256 -0.61 -23.66 -15.65
N ASP A 257 -1.66 -24.06 -14.93
CA ASP A 257 -2.84 -24.71 -15.51
C ASP A 257 -4.05 -23.77 -15.61
N LEU A 258 -3.83 -22.45 -15.56
CA LEU A 258 -4.88 -21.44 -15.76
C LEU A 258 -5.62 -21.65 -17.10
N PRO A 259 -6.97 -21.73 -17.07
CA PRO A 259 -7.81 -21.66 -18.26
C PRO A 259 -7.48 -20.43 -19.12
N TYR A 260 -7.63 -20.55 -20.44
CA TYR A 260 -7.17 -19.53 -21.40
C TYR A 260 -7.77 -18.13 -21.18
N ASP A 261 -9.04 -18.07 -20.81
CA ASP A 261 -9.79 -16.85 -20.50
C ASP A 261 -9.48 -16.28 -19.11
N LEU A 262 -8.84 -17.05 -18.23
CA LEU A 262 -8.34 -16.58 -16.93
C LEU A 262 -6.91 -16.07 -16.97
N ARG A 263 -6.11 -16.45 -17.99
CA ARG A 263 -4.73 -15.97 -18.16
C ARG A 263 -4.58 -14.44 -18.18
N PRO A 264 -5.51 -13.65 -18.77
CA PRO A 264 -5.43 -12.18 -18.72
C PRO A 264 -5.50 -11.57 -17.33
N TYR A 265 -5.98 -12.31 -16.32
CA TYR A 265 -6.11 -11.87 -14.93
C TYR A 265 -4.97 -12.34 -14.04
N ALA A 266 -3.88 -12.87 -14.60
CA ALA A 266 -2.72 -13.31 -13.83
C ALA A 266 -1.42 -12.85 -14.51
N PRO A 267 -0.34 -12.60 -13.74
CA PRO A 267 0.97 -12.38 -14.32
C PRO A 267 1.43 -13.61 -15.11
N ARG A 268 2.31 -13.40 -16.09
CA ARG A 268 2.84 -14.52 -16.87
C ARG A 268 3.62 -15.49 -15.98
N TYR A 269 3.27 -16.77 -16.04
CA TYR A 269 4.02 -17.84 -15.39
C TYR A 269 5.34 -18.15 -16.12
N LEU A 270 6.44 -18.19 -15.36
CA LEU A 270 7.81 -18.36 -15.89
C LEU A 270 8.49 -19.65 -15.39
N GLY A 271 7.71 -20.59 -14.87
CA GLY A 271 8.16 -21.91 -14.48
C GLY A 271 8.41 -22.10 -12.98
N GLN A 272 8.50 -23.37 -12.59
CA GLN A 272 8.79 -23.80 -11.23
C GLN A 272 10.28 -23.67 -10.91
N SER A 273 10.62 -23.47 -9.63
CA SER A 273 11.99 -23.22 -9.16
C SER A 273 12.25 -23.85 -7.79
N ASP A 274 12.29 -25.19 -7.75
CA ASP A 274 12.66 -25.95 -6.55
C ASP A 274 14.19 -25.93 -6.39
N LYS A 275 14.69 -25.44 -5.25
CA LYS A 275 16.13 -25.38 -4.90
C LYS A 275 16.32 -25.54 -3.39
N ASN A 276 17.37 -26.25 -2.97
CA ASN A 276 17.80 -26.35 -1.56
C ASN A 276 16.66 -26.70 -0.58
N HIS A 277 15.90 -27.76 -0.86
CA HIS A 277 14.74 -28.21 -0.07
C HIS A 277 13.58 -27.19 0.04
N ARG A 278 13.60 -26.12 -0.75
CA ARG A 278 12.51 -25.16 -0.88
C ARG A 278 11.87 -25.32 -2.25
N ALA A 279 10.55 -25.26 -2.30
CA ALA A 279 9.82 -25.17 -3.55
C ALA A 279 9.53 -23.71 -3.86
N GLY A 280 9.38 -23.39 -5.13
CA GLY A 280 9.11 -22.03 -5.57
C GLY A 280 8.67 -21.97 -7.02
N TYR A 281 8.32 -20.79 -7.47
CA TYR A 281 7.95 -20.51 -8.85
C TYR A 281 8.32 -19.07 -9.21
N ARG A 282 8.31 -18.78 -10.52
CA ARG A 282 8.59 -17.46 -11.05
C ARG A 282 7.39 -16.91 -11.83
N LEU A 283 7.14 -15.62 -11.64
CA LEU A 283 6.15 -14.84 -12.38
C LEU A 283 6.82 -13.62 -13.02
N GLU A 284 6.18 -13.04 -14.02
CA GLU A 284 6.45 -11.67 -14.47
C GLU A 284 6.25 -10.67 -13.32
N TYR A 285 7.12 -9.67 -13.25
CA TYR A 285 6.94 -8.53 -12.33
C TYR A 285 5.82 -7.62 -12.83
N VAL A 286 4.86 -7.31 -11.97
CA VAL A 286 3.72 -6.45 -12.32
C VAL A 286 3.97 -5.01 -11.88
N TYR A 287 4.01 -4.09 -12.84
CA TYR A 287 4.10 -2.64 -12.62
C TYR A 287 2.72 -2.01 -12.51
N GLN A 288 1.93 -2.48 -11.54
CA GLN A 288 0.59 -1.98 -11.26
C GLN A 288 0.45 -1.77 -9.75
N PRO A 289 -0.46 -0.89 -9.30
CA PRO A 289 -0.73 -0.69 -7.89
C PRO A 289 -1.58 -1.85 -7.34
N LEU A 290 -1.28 -2.26 -6.11
CA LEU A 290 -2.15 -3.14 -5.35
C LEU A 290 -3.42 -2.37 -4.95
N LEU A 291 -4.56 -3.04 -4.98
CA LEU A 291 -5.80 -2.45 -4.49
C LEU A 291 -5.71 -2.08 -3.01
N SER A 292 -4.92 -2.81 -2.21
CA SER A 292 -4.69 -2.46 -0.80
C SER A 292 -3.98 -1.11 -0.66
N ASP A 293 -3.01 -0.83 -1.53
CA ASP A 293 -2.29 0.45 -1.53
C ASP A 293 -3.23 1.58 -1.94
N LEU A 294 -4.02 1.39 -3.00
CA LEU A 294 -5.00 2.38 -3.44
C LEU A 294 -6.06 2.64 -2.38
N TYR A 295 -6.52 1.60 -1.69
CA TYR A 295 -7.58 1.70 -0.68
C TYR A 295 -7.14 2.41 0.60
N VAL A 296 -5.88 2.22 0.99
CA VAL A 296 -5.35 2.75 2.26
C VAL A 296 -4.64 4.09 2.09
N PHE A 297 -4.00 4.32 0.94
CA PHE A 297 -3.17 5.51 0.71
C PHE A 297 -3.63 6.36 -0.46
N GLY A 298 -4.41 5.81 -1.40
CA GLY A 298 -4.97 6.58 -2.50
C GLY A 298 -6.09 7.52 -2.07
N ASN A 299 -6.44 8.45 -2.96
CA ASN A 299 -7.55 9.39 -2.80
C ASN A 299 -8.47 9.36 -4.03
N LEU A 300 -8.89 8.16 -4.42
CA LEU A 300 -9.68 7.94 -5.63
C LEU A 300 -11.19 8.14 -5.38
N PRO A 301 -11.91 8.79 -6.30
CA PRO A 301 -13.34 9.01 -6.16
C PRO A 301 -14.17 7.73 -6.35
N SER A 302 -15.39 7.71 -5.84
CA SER A 302 -16.27 6.51 -5.86
C SER A 302 -16.52 5.93 -7.25
N HIS A 303 -16.58 6.74 -8.30
CA HIS A 303 -16.80 6.23 -9.66
C HIS A 303 -15.60 5.43 -10.20
N VAL A 304 -14.38 5.76 -9.77
CA VAL A 304 -13.18 4.97 -10.07
C VAL A 304 -13.24 3.65 -9.32
N TRP A 305 -13.63 3.67 -8.04
CA TRP A 305 -13.84 2.45 -7.26
C TRP A 305 -14.95 1.54 -7.83
N SER A 306 -16.00 2.12 -8.41
CA SER A 306 -17.02 1.35 -9.15
C SER A 306 -16.41 0.61 -10.34
N THR A 307 -15.48 1.24 -11.07
CA THR A 307 -14.75 0.62 -12.18
C THR A 307 -13.82 -0.50 -11.69
N ILE A 308 -13.06 -0.23 -10.63
CA ILE A 308 -12.19 -1.23 -9.98
C ILE A 308 -12.99 -2.45 -9.56
N LEU A 309 -14.10 -2.23 -8.86
CA LEU A 309 -14.96 -3.31 -8.37
C LEU A 309 -15.58 -4.10 -9.52
N SER A 310 -15.96 -3.44 -10.61
CA SER A 310 -16.42 -4.11 -11.83
C SER A 310 -15.35 -5.08 -12.37
N GLY A 311 -14.09 -4.65 -12.43
CA GLY A 311 -12.98 -5.52 -12.83
C GLY A 311 -12.77 -6.72 -11.89
N CYS A 312 -13.00 -6.56 -10.58
CA CYS A 312 -13.01 -7.70 -9.65
C CYS A 312 -14.12 -8.70 -9.99
N PHE A 313 -15.33 -8.22 -10.29
CA PHE A 313 -16.45 -9.09 -10.68
C PHE A 313 -16.25 -9.73 -12.05
N ASP A 314 -15.57 -9.08 -12.99
CA ASP A 314 -15.25 -9.67 -14.29
C ASP A 314 -14.34 -10.90 -14.14
N PHE A 315 -13.36 -10.84 -13.22
CA PHE A 315 -12.56 -12.02 -12.85
C PHE A 315 -13.43 -13.11 -12.20
N LEU A 316 -14.26 -12.75 -11.22
CA LEU A 316 -15.12 -13.72 -10.52
C LEU A 316 -16.11 -14.39 -11.49
N ASP A 317 -16.67 -13.64 -12.44
CA ASP A 317 -17.56 -14.14 -13.49
C ASP A 317 -16.81 -15.06 -14.46
N ALA A 318 -15.57 -14.73 -14.83
CA ALA A 318 -14.73 -15.59 -15.64
C ALA A 318 -14.39 -16.90 -14.90
N ALA A 319 -13.99 -16.83 -13.63
CA ALA A 319 -13.66 -17.99 -12.81
C ALA A 319 -14.89 -18.88 -12.58
N GLY A 320 -16.05 -18.26 -12.37
CA GLY A 320 -17.34 -18.93 -12.20
C GLY A 320 -17.85 -19.71 -13.42
N LYS A 321 -17.27 -19.52 -14.61
CA LYS A 321 -17.57 -20.34 -15.80
C LYS A 321 -16.87 -21.70 -15.78
N HIS A 322 -15.78 -21.83 -15.04
CA HIS A 322 -14.98 -23.05 -14.97
C HIS A 322 -15.48 -23.94 -13.83
N ARG A 323 -16.08 -25.07 -14.20
CA ARG A 323 -16.56 -26.11 -13.27
C ARG A 323 -15.64 -27.32 -13.33
N PRO A 324 -15.54 -28.10 -12.24
CA PRO A 324 -14.86 -29.39 -12.28
C PRO A 324 -15.51 -30.31 -13.32
N SER A 325 -14.72 -31.22 -13.91
CA SER A 325 -15.26 -32.23 -14.81
C SER A 325 -16.15 -33.21 -14.05
N LYS A 326 -17.14 -33.79 -14.73
CA LYS A 326 -18.16 -34.66 -14.09
C LYS A 326 -17.59 -35.89 -13.38
N ASP A 327 -16.41 -36.34 -13.78
CA ASP A 327 -15.74 -37.51 -13.20
C ASP A 327 -14.66 -37.13 -12.20
N SER A 328 -14.44 -35.83 -11.93
CA SER A 328 -13.44 -35.38 -10.97
C SER A 328 -13.95 -35.47 -9.53
N PRO A 329 -13.08 -35.72 -8.54
CA PRO A 329 -13.46 -35.74 -7.13
C PRO A 329 -14.18 -34.47 -6.68
N GLU A 330 -13.80 -33.31 -7.23
CA GLU A 330 -14.34 -31.99 -6.87
C GLU A 330 -15.79 -31.77 -7.34
N SER A 331 -16.29 -32.61 -8.24
CA SER A 331 -17.71 -32.59 -8.66
C SER A 331 -18.64 -33.35 -7.70
N SER A 332 -18.09 -34.04 -6.69
CA SER A 332 -18.87 -34.87 -5.76
C SER A 332 -19.56 -34.07 -4.65
N GLU A 333 -20.66 -34.61 -4.14
CA GLU A 333 -21.33 -34.11 -2.92
C GLU A 333 -20.41 -34.19 -1.69
N THR A 334 -19.58 -35.23 -1.62
CA THR A 334 -18.59 -35.38 -0.54
C THR A 334 -17.59 -34.24 -0.53
N PHE A 335 -17.01 -33.88 -1.69
CA PHE A 335 -16.09 -32.74 -1.77
C PHE A 335 -16.75 -31.44 -1.34
N SER A 336 -18.00 -31.21 -1.75
CA SER A 336 -18.75 -30.01 -1.41
C SER A 336 -19.01 -29.92 0.10
N THR A 337 -19.45 -31.03 0.70
CA THR A 337 -19.68 -31.14 2.15
C THR A 337 -18.39 -30.95 2.94
N ASP A 338 -17.31 -31.63 2.53
CA ASP A 338 -15.99 -31.54 3.14
C ASP A 338 -15.43 -30.12 3.03
N PHE A 339 -15.60 -29.46 1.88
CA PHE A 339 -15.19 -28.07 1.71
C PHE A 339 -15.91 -27.17 2.71
N PHE A 340 -17.24 -27.30 2.84
CA PHE A 340 -18.01 -26.48 3.78
C PHE A 340 -17.52 -26.67 5.22
N ILE A 341 -17.43 -27.93 5.65
CA ILE A 341 -16.99 -28.30 7.00
C ILE A 341 -15.58 -27.78 7.25
N GLN A 342 -14.64 -28.06 6.36
CA GLN A 342 -13.24 -27.72 6.57
C GLN A 342 -12.98 -26.21 6.48
N MET A 343 -13.59 -25.51 5.52
CA MET A 343 -13.24 -24.11 5.23
C MET A 343 -14.03 -23.09 6.05
N PHE A 344 -15.29 -23.39 6.39
CA PHE A 344 -16.13 -22.49 7.20
C PHE A 344 -16.19 -22.89 8.66
N ALA A 345 -16.45 -24.18 8.96
CA ALA A 345 -16.73 -24.63 10.32
C ALA A 345 -15.47 -25.00 11.12
N GLU A 346 -14.78 -26.09 10.76
CA GLU A 346 -13.68 -26.66 11.52
C GLU A 346 -12.48 -25.72 11.59
N LYS A 347 -12.04 -25.17 10.46
CA LYS A 347 -10.92 -24.21 10.44
C LYS A 347 -11.15 -23.04 11.38
N THR A 348 -12.37 -22.48 11.41
CA THR A 348 -12.69 -21.35 12.29
C THR A 348 -12.66 -21.79 13.75
N LYS A 349 -13.30 -22.91 14.11
CA LYS A 349 -13.32 -23.41 15.49
C LYS A 349 -11.91 -23.74 16.00
N VAL A 350 -11.12 -24.48 15.21
CA VAL A 350 -9.75 -24.88 15.56
C VAL A 350 -8.87 -23.65 15.75
N ARG A 351 -8.82 -22.75 14.78
CA ARG A 351 -7.97 -21.56 14.86
C ARG A 351 -8.43 -20.57 15.92
N PHE A 352 -9.73 -20.43 16.15
CA PHE A 352 -10.20 -19.58 17.22
C PHE A 352 -9.83 -20.15 18.61
N ALA A 353 -9.91 -21.46 18.80
CA ALA A 353 -9.42 -22.10 20.02
C ALA A 353 -7.90 -21.91 20.21
N GLU A 354 -7.10 -22.03 19.15
CA GLU A 354 -5.67 -21.69 19.17
C GLU A 354 -5.44 -20.24 19.61
N PHE A 355 -6.21 -19.29 19.06
CA PHE A 355 -6.14 -17.90 19.46
C PHE A 355 -6.46 -17.72 20.95
N LEU A 356 -7.57 -18.27 21.45
CA LEU A 356 -7.94 -18.17 22.87
C LEU A 356 -6.87 -18.77 23.79
N SER A 357 -6.21 -19.85 23.38
CA SER A 357 -5.14 -20.47 24.17
C SER A 357 -3.87 -19.61 24.28
N ALA A 358 -3.67 -18.69 23.33
CA ALA A 358 -2.48 -17.83 23.24
C ALA A 358 -2.78 -16.34 23.49
N ALA A 359 -4.04 -15.97 23.65
CA ALA A 359 -4.47 -14.60 23.87
C ALA A 359 -4.31 -14.20 25.33
N ASP A 360 -3.83 -12.98 25.57
CA ASP A 360 -3.67 -12.43 26.91
C ASP A 360 -4.96 -11.78 27.44
N PHE A 361 -6.07 -11.95 26.71
CA PHE A 361 -7.39 -11.48 27.11
C PHE A 361 -8.45 -12.51 26.73
N MET A 362 -9.47 -12.63 27.58
CA MET A 362 -10.66 -13.42 27.29
C MET A 362 -11.84 -12.47 27.11
N PRO A 363 -12.64 -12.62 26.03
CA PRO A 363 -13.80 -11.77 25.83
C PRO A 363 -14.86 -12.07 26.90
N ASP A 364 -15.30 -11.02 27.61
CA ASP A 364 -16.38 -11.15 28.58
C ASP A 364 -17.71 -11.43 27.85
N PRO A 365 -18.53 -12.39 28.29
CA PRO A 365 -19.84 -12.68 27.68
C PRO A 365 -20.81 -11.48 27.67
N GLN A 366 -20.56 -10.46 28.49
CA GLN A 366 -21.32 -9.21 28.58
C GLN A 366 -20.69 -8.07 27.76
N LEU A 367 -19.66 -8.33 26.96
CA LEU A 367 -19.00 -7.33 26.13
C LEU A 367 -20.01 -6.56 25.26
N LEU A 368 -19.95 -5.24 25.40
CA LEU A 368 -20.60 -4.26 24.53
C LEU A 368 -19.56 -3.71 23.57
N LEU A 369 -19.79 -3.86 22.28
CA LEU A 369 -18.99 -3.23 21.23
C LEU A 369 -19.82 -2.10 20.61
N ASN A 370 -19.33 -0.86 20.70
CA ASN A 370 -20.06 0.33 20.25
C ASN A 370 -21.48 0.43 20.83
N GLY A 371 -21.66 -0.03 22.08
CA GLY A 371 -22.96 -0.06 22.77
C GLY A 371 -23.83 -1.29 22.46
N THR A 372 -23.48 -2.12 21.47
CA THR A 372 -24.25 -3.32 21.11
C THR A 372 -23.70 -4.55 21.83
N LYS A 373 -24.60 -5.34 22.44
CA LYS A 373 -24.24 -6.57 23.15
C LYS A 373 -23.81 -7.67 22.17
N VAL A 374 -22.60 -8.17 22.36
CA VAL A 374 -22.02 -9.25 21.54
C VAL A 374 -22.57 -10.62 21.95
N GLY A 375 -22.61 -10.89 23.26
CA GLY A 375 -22.98 -12.19 23.82
C GLY A 375 -21.85 -13.22 23.78
N PRO A 376 -22.11 -14.48 24.18
CA PRO A 376 -21.11 -15.54 24.19
C PRO A 376 -20.58 -15.83 22.79
N ILE A 377 -19.24 -15.85 22.63
CA ILE A 377 -18.60 -15.98 21.31
C ILE A 377 -18.89 -17.34 20.66
N ASP A 378 -18.94 -18.44 21.42
CA ASP A 378 -19.27 -19.76 20.85
C ASP A 378 -20.65 -19.78 20.21
N ALA A 379 -21.65 -19.20 20.90
CA ALA A 379 -23.01 -19.06 20.38
C ALA A 379 -23.08 -18.11 19.17
N LEU A 380 -22.21 -17.10 19.12
CA LEU A 380 -22.07 -16.22 17.97
C LEU A 380 -21.51 -16.99 16.76
N LEU A 381 -20.43 -17.78 16.94
CA LEU A 381 -19.83 -18.58 15.88
C LEU A 381 -20.82 -19.62 15.32
N ASP A 382 -21.55 -20.33 16.17
CA ASP A 382 -22.57 -21.30 15.73
C ASP A 382 -23.71 -20.61 14.96
N ARG A 383 -24.11 -19.40 15.37
CA ARG A 383 -25.11 -18.61 14.63
C ARG A 383 -24.60 -18.18 13.26
N LEU A 384 -23.36 -17.67 13.17
CA LEU A 384 -22.76 -17.28 11.91
C LEU A 384 -22.70 -18.47 10.94
N LEU A 385 -22.32 -19.66 11.43
CA LEU A 385 -22.30 -20.88 10.62
C LEU A 385 -23.71 -21.29 10.15
N ALA A 386 -24.71 -21.21 11.02
CA ALA A 386 -26.10 -21.53 10.66
C ALA A 386 -26.71 -20.58 9.62
N GLN A 387 -26.14 -19.38 9.45
CA GLN A 387 -26.56 -18.41 8.44
C GLN A 387 -25.93 -18.65 7.06
N ILE A 388 -25.00 -19.60 6.94
CA ILE A 388 -24.37 -19.96 5.66
C ILE A 388 -25.01 -21.25 5.18
N ARG A 389 -25.65 -21.20 4.01
CA ARG A 389 -26.19 -22.43 3.42
C ARG A 389 -25.05 -23.41 3.07
N PRO A 390 -25.26 -24.73 3.23
CA PRO A 390 -24.27 -25.73 2.85
C PRO A 390 -23.76 -25.56 1.42
N THR A 391 -22.48 -25.87 1.21
CA THR A 391 -21.88 -25.92 -0.12
C THR A 391 -22.41 -27.14 -0.87
N THR A 392 -22.81 -26.92 -2.12
CA THR A 392 -23.27 -27.97 -3.04
C THR A 392 -22.31 -28.09 -4.22
N PRO A 393 -22.37 -29.17 -5.03
CA PRO A 393 -21.58 -29.27 -6.26
C PRO A 393 -21.81 -28.12 -7.23
N ASN A 394 -22.99 -27.49 -7.16
CA ASN A 394 -23.31 -26.31 -7.94
C ASN A 394 -22.59 -25.03 -7.50
N ASP A 395 -21.93 -25.03 -6.35
CA ASP A 395 -21.12 -23.92 -5.87
C ASP A 395 -19.63 -24.11 -6.19
N ILE A 396 -19.22 -25.31 -6.60
CA ILE A 396 -17.81 -25.58 -6.88
C ILE A 396 -17.41 -24.99 -8.23
N ARG A 397 -16.46 -24.05 -8.20
CA ARG A 397 -15.91 -23.33 -9.36
C ARG A 397 -14.40 -23.21 -9.24
N PHE A 398 -13.76 -22.79 -10.33
CA PHE A 398 -12.39 -22.31 -10.24
C PHE A 398 -12.33 -21.16 -9.24
N MET A 399 -11.39 -21.24 -8.32
CA MET A 399 -11.31 -20.41 -7.12
C MET A 399 -9.87 -19.90 -6.96
N HIS A 400 -9.75 -18.61 -6.63
CA HIS A 400 -8.50 -18.03 -6.16
C HIS A 400 -8.24 -18.48 -4.71
N GLY A 401 -9.23 -18.36 -3.85
CA GLY A 401 -9.27 -18.81 -2.45
C GLY A 401 -8.65 -17.83 -1.45
N ASP A 402 -8.13 -16.71 -1.94
CA ASP A 402 -7.59 -15.60 -1.14
C ASP A 402 -7.74 -14.25 -1.87
N PHE A 403 -8.91 -14.03 -2.49
CA PHE A 403 -9.20 -12.87 -3.35
C PHE A 403 -9.52 -11.61 -2.53
N PHE A 404 -8.54 -11.08 -1.81
CA PHE A 404 -8.63 -9.81 -1.07
C PHE A 404 -7.70 -8.76 -1.70
N PHE A 405 -7.86 -7.48 -1.36
CA PHE A 405 -7.18 -6.36 -2.04
C PHE A 405 -5.64 -6.44 -2.06
N GLY A 406 -5.00 -7.01 -1.04
CA GLY A 406 -3.54 -7.21 -1.02
C GLY A 406 -3.01 -8.22 -2.03
N ASN A 407 -3.90 -9.04 -2.63
CA ASN A 407 -3.57 -10.03 -3.66
C ASN A 407 -4.06 -9.61 -5.06
N ILE A 408 -4.56 -8.38 -5.20
CA ILE A 408 -5.17 -7.89 -6.43
C ILE A 408 -4.47 -6.60 -6.85
N PHE A 409 -3.86 -6.62 -8.03
CA PHE A 409 -3.42 -5.42 -8.73
C PHE A 409 -4.53 -4.92 -9.64
N PHE A 410 -4.50 -3.62 -9.96
CA PHE A 410 -5.41 -3.04 -10.95
C PHE A 410 -4.65 -2.35 -12.07
N ASP A 411 -4.93 -2.75 -13.30
CA ASP A 411 -4.39 -2.13 -14.51
C ASP A 411 -5.37 -1.06 -15.00
N PHE A 412 -5.04 0.21 -14.77
CA PHE A 412 -5.89 1.34 -15.20
C PHE A 412 -5.94 1.50 -16.72
N LYS A 413 -4.92 1.03 -17.45
CA LYS A 413 -4.88 1.14 -18.92
C LYS A 413 -5.76 0.07 -19.57
N ALA A 414 -5.72 -1.16 -19.05
CA ALA A 414 -6.54 -2.26 -19.54
C ALA A 414 -7.90 -2.37 -18.85
N VAL A 415 -8.12 -1.62 -17.76
CA VAL A 415 -9.32 -1.62 -16.91
C VAL A 415 -9.66 -3.05 -16.45
N ARG A 416 -8.68 -3.71 -15.82
CA ARG A 416 -8.84 -5.09 -15.32
C ARG A 416 -7.99 -5.35 -14.09
N VAL A 417 -8.35 -6.40 -13.37
CA VAL A 417 -7.55 -6.91 -12.24
C VAL A 417 -6.49 -7.90 -12.69
N LEU A 418 -5.40 -7.98 -11.93
CA LEU A 418 -4.42 -9.06 -12.00
C LEU A 418 -4.27 -9.66 -10.59
N THR A 419 -4.44 -10.97 -10.44
CA THR A 419 -4.44 -11.67 -9.16
C THR A 419 -3.16 -12.45 -8.93
N ILE A 420 -2.67 -12.44 -7.69
CA ILE A 420 -1.51 -13.20 -7.24
C ILE A 420 -1.82 -13.94 -5.94
N ASP A 421 -0.93 -14.85 -5.55
CA ASP A 421 -1.02 -15.56 -4.28
C ASP A 421 -2.32 -16.36 -4.07
N PRO A 422 -2.74 -17.21 -5.02
CA PRO A 422 -3.91 -18.05 -4.87
C PRO A 422 -3.72 -19.02 -3.70
N ARG A 423 -4.82 -19.44 -3.07
CA ARG A 423 -4.80 -20.51 -2.07
C ARG A 423 -4.31 -21.82 -2.69
N ALA A 424 -4.91 -22.22 -3.81
CA ALA A 424 -4.56 -23.40 -4.61
C ALA A 424 -4.56 -24.76 -3.87
N MET A 425 -5.14 -24.85 -2.68
CA MET A 425 -5.24 -26.09 -1.91
C MET A 425 -6.43 -26.11 -0.95
N THR A 426 -6.88 -27.32 -0.63
CA THR A 426 -7.86 -27.59 0.43
C THR A 426 -7.27 -27.22 1.80
N TRP A 427 -8.09 -27.30 2.86
CA TRP A 427 -7.60 -27.17 4.23
C TRP A 427 -6.62 -28.29 4.60
N SER A 428 -6.88 -29.53 4.14
CA SER A 428 -6.00 -30.69 4.31
C SER A 428 -4.67 -30.60 3.55
N GLY A 429 -4.44 -29.55 2.77
CA GLY A 429 -3.20 -29.30 2.04
C GLY A 429 -3.08 -30.03 0.69
N LEU A 430 -4.18 -30.62 0.21
CA LEU A 430 -4.24 -31.22 -1.13
C LEU A 430 -4.34 -30.11 -2.18
N PRO A 431 -3.52 -30.12 -3.24
CA PRO A 431 -3.63 -29.15 -4.32
C PRO A 431 -4.99 -29.22 -5.02
N THR A 432 -5.62 -28.07 -5.21
CA THR A 432 -6.84 -27.93 -6.02
C THR A 432 -7.04 -26.47 -6.38
N TYR A 433 -7.62 -26.21 -7.54
CA TYR A 433 -8.09 -24.86 -7.91
C TYR A 433 -9.59 -24.73 -7.80
N TYR A 434 -10.29 -25.81 -7.40
CA TYR A 434 -11.73 -25.81 -7.26
C TYR A 434 -12.11 -25.57 -5.80
N GLY A 435 -13.18 -24.81 -5.61
CA GLY A 435 -13.75 -24.54 -4.30
C GLY A 435 -15.05 -23.78 -4.41
N ASP A 436 -15.63 -23.47 -3.28
CA ASP A 436 -16.85 -22.67 -3.21
C ASP A 436 -16.59 -21.23 -3.66
N TYR A 437 -17.19 -20.81 -4.78
CA TYR A 437 -16.98 -19.47 -5.34
C TYR A 437 -17.36 -18.34 -4.38
N ARG A 438 -18.29 -18.61 -3.44
CA ARG A 438 -18.71 -17.63 -2.43
C ARG A 438 -17.54 -17.24 -1.53
N TYR A 439 -16.53 -18.11 -1.36
CA TYR A 439 -15.37 -17.84 -0.52
C TYR A 439 -14.53 -16.66 -1.05
N ASP A 440 -14.36 -16.55 -2.37
CA ASP A 440 -13.66 -15.42 -2.97
C ASP A 440 -14.45 -14.11 -2.85
N ILE A 441 -15.78 -14.18 -2.97
CA ILE A 441 -16.65 -13.02 -2.72
C ILE A 441 -16.54 -12.59 -1.24
N ALA A 442 -16.51 -13.53 -0.30
CA ALA A 442 -16.30 -13.26 1.12
C ALA A 442 -14.92 -12.63 1.42
N LYS A 443 -13.88 -13.02 0.66
CA LYS A 443 -12.54 -12.43 0.71
C LYS A 443 -12.48 -11.02 0.11
N LEU A 444 -13.28 -10.74 -0.92
CA LEU A 444 -13.44 -9.38 -1.43
C LEU A 444 -14.16 -8.49 -0.40
N CYS A 445 -15.25 -9.00 0.19
CA CYS A 445 -15.97 -8.36 1.29
C CYS A 445 -15.09 -8.13 2.52
N HIS A 446 -14.13 -9.01 2.78
CA HIS A 446 -13.16 -8.87 3.86
C HIS A 446 -12.27 -7.61 3.73
N SER A 447 -11.90 -7.22 2.50
CA SER A 447 -11.25 -5.93 2.26
C SER A 447 -12.24 -4.77 2.31
N ILE A 448 -13.35 -4.85 1.56
CA ILE A 448 -14.26 -3.72 1.36
C ILE A 448 -15.08 -3.41 2.61
N VAL A 449 -15.75 -4.38 3.22
CA VAL A 449 -16.63 -4.17 4.38
C VAL A 449 -15.86 -4.45 5.68
N GLY A 450 -15.01 -5.48 5.64
CA GLY A 450 -14.15 -5.86 6.76
C GLY A 450 -13.03 -4.87 7.04
N LYS A 451 -12.60 -4.06 6.07
CA LYS A 451 -11.49 -3.09 6.20
C LYS A 451 -10.19 -3.73 6.67
N TYR A 452 -9.94 -4.96 6.24
CA TYR A 452 -8.75 -5.70 6.66
C TYR A 452 -7.46 -4.92 6.37
N ASP A 453 -7.34 -4.36 5.16
CA ASP A 453 -6.15 -3.64 4.73
C ASP A 453 -5.90 -2.38 5.59
N HIS A 454 -6.96 -1.68 6.01
CA HIS A 454 -6.86 -0.56 6.97
C HIS A 454 -6.28 -1.02 8.31
N ILE A 455 -6.74 -2.14 8.85
CA ILE A 455 -6.26 -2.68 10.13
C ILE A 455 -4.78 -3.10 10.02
N LEU A 456 -4.38 -3.70 8.89
CA LEU A 456 -2.98 -4.07 8.66
C LEU A 456 -2.04 -2.86 8.68
N HIS A 457 -2.50 -1.73 8.17
CA HIS A 457 -1.78 -0.45 8.15
C HIS A 457 -2.09 0.46 9.34
N SER A 458 -2.58 -0.10 10.45
CA SER A 458 -2.82 0.62 11.72
C SER A 458 -3.78 1.82 11.60
N ARG A 459 -4.70 1.77 10.63
CA ARG A 459 -5.73 2.81 10.38
C ARG A 459 -7.01 2.59 11.20
N SER A 460 -7.01 1.69 12.17
CA SER A 460 -8.19 1.38 13.00
C SER A 460 -8.02 1.89 14.43
N ARG A 461 -9.11 2.22 15.11
CA ARG A 461 -9.11 2.70 16.49
C ARG A 461 -9.89 1.74 17.39
N LEU A 462 -9.28 1.32 18.49
CA LEU A 462 -9.92 0.58 19.56
C LEU A 462 -9.67 1.33 20.87
N ILE A 463 -10.75 1.67 21.59
CA ILE A 463 -10.70 2.22 22.94
C ILE A 463 -11.45 1.26 23.87
N GLU A 464 -10.79 0.87 24.96
CA GLU A 464 -11.37 0.01 26.00
C GLU A 464 -11.69 0.86 27.21
N HIS A 465 -12.97 1.24 27.38
CA HIS A 465 -13.43 1.99 28.55
C HIS A 465 -13.47 1.12 29.81
N SER A 466 -13.71 -0.18 29.62
CA SER A 466 -13.64 -1.22 30.65
C SER A 466 -13.46 -2.61 30.00
N PRO A 467 -13.26 -3.69 30.77
CA PRO A 467 -13.24 -5.05 30.23
C PRO A 467 -14.50 -5.47 29.45
N THR A 468 -15.63 -4.78 29.67
CA THR A 468 -16.93 -5.09 29.05
C THR A 468 -17.44 -4.00 28.11
N GLN A 469 -16.72 -2.88 27.94
CA GLN A 469 -17.16 -1.76 27.12
C GLN A 469 -16.07 -1.29 26.18
N TRP A 470 -16.21 -1.64 24.91
CA TRP A 470 -15.24 -1.31 23.86
C TRP A 470 -15.87 -0.40 22.81
N GLU A 471 -15.07 0.53 22.32
CA GLU A 471 -15.38 1.41 21.20
C GLU A 471 -14.40 1.13 20.07
N PHE A 472 -14.91 0.72 18.91
CA PHE A 472 -14.11 0.29 17.78
C PHE A 472 -14.53 0.95 16.48
N SER A 473 -13.55 1.51 15.77
CA SER A 473 -13.67 1.96 14.39
C SER A 473 -12.69 1.20 13.51
N SER A 474 -13.18 0.57 12.45
CA SER A 474 -12.36 -0.24 11.53
C SER A 474 -11.47 0.58 10.60
N THR A 475 -11.74 1.89 10.49
CA THR A 475 -10.95 2.86 9.75
C THR A 475 -11.04 4.23 10.45
N ASP A 476 -10.04 5.09 10.25
CA ASP A 476 -10.04 6.50 10.64
C ASP A 476 -9.92 7.46 9.45
N ILE A 477 -10.04 6.94 8.23
CA ILE A 477 -10.06 7.71 7.00
C ILE A 477 -11.43 7.62 6.31
N PRO A 478 -11.84 8.65 5.55
CA PRO A 478 -13.03 8.59 4.72
C PRO A 478 -12.94 7.46 3.71
N GLU A 479 -14.06 6.79 3.49
CA GLU A 479 -14.14 5.69 2.54
C GLU A 479 -14.78 6.18 1.25
N PRO A 480 -14.50 5.52 0.11
CA PRO A 480 -15.26 5.77 -1.11
C PRO A 480 -16.75 5.57 -0.83
N LEU A 481 -17.53 6.63 -1.02
CA LEU A 481 -18.97 6.62 -0.74
C LEU A 481 -19.63 5.44 -1.44
N GLN A 482 -20.46 4.70 -0.69
CA GLN A 482 -21.32 3.61 -1.19
C GLN A 482 -20.60 2.37 -1.76
N ILE A 483 -19.28 2.22 -1.61
CA ILE A 483 -18.56 1.04 -2.14
C ILE A 483 -19.09 -0.28 -1.53
N SER A 484 -19.42 -0.29 -0.25
CA SER A 484 -20.00 -1.45 0.43
C SER A 484 -21.40 -1.78 -0.09
N ASP A 485 -22.22 -0.77 -0.36
CA ASP A 485 -23.58 -0.95 -0.89
C ASP A 485 -23.52 -1.49 -2.32
N LEU A 486 -22.63 -0.94 -3.15
CA LEU A 486 -22.37 -1.44 -4.50
C LEU A 486 -21.93 -2.91 -4.49
N LEU A 487 -21.04 -3.29 -3.57
CA LEU A 487 -20.66 -4.69 -3.39
C LEU A 487 -21.86 -5.57 -3.09
N PHE A 488 -22.67 -5.23 -2.08
CA PHE A 488 -23.84 -6.03 -1.71
C PHE A 488 -24.86 -6.14 -2.85
N ASP A 489 -25.13 -5.03 -3.53
CA ASP A 489 -26.02 -4.96 -4.69
C ASP A 489 -25.56 -5.89 -5.81
N LEU A 490 -24.28 -5.83 -6.18
CA LEU A 490 -23.71 -6.67 -7.23
C LEU A 490 -23.73 -8.15 -6.83
N VAL A 491 -23.41 -8.45 -5.56
CA VAL A 491 -23.40 -9.82 -5.06
C VAL A 491 -24.79 -10.44 -5.08
N GLU A 492 -25.80 -9.71 -4.59
CA GLU A 492 -27.19 -10.18 -4.57
C GLU A 492 -27.73 -10.34 -6.00
N LYS A 493 -27.55 -9.34 -6.88
CA LYS A 493 -28.06 -9.37 -8.25
C LYS A 493 -27.39 -10.43 -9.13
N LYS A 494 -26.07 -10.64 -9.00
CA LYS A 494 -25.33 -11.57 -9.86
C LYS A 494 -25.30 -13.01 -9.33
N TYR A 495 -25.21 -13.20 -8.01
CA TYR A 495 -24.97 -14.51 -7.42
C TYR A 495 -26.06 -14.97 -6.45
N ASN A 496 -27.06 -14.13 -6.17
CA ASN A 496 -28.15 -14.44 -5.24
C ASN A 496 -27.63 -14.88 -3.86
N ILE A 497 -26.56 -14.23 -3.38
CA ILE A 497 -26.01 -14.43 -2.04
C ILE A 497 -26.56 -13.33 -1.13
N PRO A 498 -27.35 -13.67 -0.09
CA PRO A 498 -27.86 -12.68 0.84
C PRO A 498 -26.74 -11.96 1.59
N LYS A 499 -26.93 -10.66 1.86
CA LYS A 499 -26.00 -9.84 2.65
C LYS A 499 -25.60 -10.49 3.98
N ARG A 500 -26.57 -11.08 4.69
CA ARG A 500 -26.35 -11.81 5.94
C ARG A 500 -25.40 -13.00 5.78
N GLU A 501 -25.59 -13.81 4.74
CA GLU A 501 -24.71 -14.96 4.46
C GLU A 501 -23.28 -14.50 4.19
N LEU A 502 -23.12 -13.48 3.32
CA LEU A 502 -21.80 -12.93 2.99
C LEU A 502 -21.07 -12.37 4.22
N LEU A 503 -21.77 -11.58 5.04
CA LEU A 503 -21.21 -11.02 6.27
C LEU A 503 -20.81 -12.11 7.27
N SER A 504 -21.58 -13.20 7.37
CA SER A 504 -21.23 -14.33 8.23
C SER A 504 -19.97 -15.04 7.77
N MET A 505 -19.84 -15.30 6.47
CA MET A 505 -18.61 -15.83 5.91
C MET A 505 -17.42 -14.91 6.21
N THR A 506 -17.56 -13.60 5.98
CA THR A 506 -16.51 -12.62 6.25
C THR A 506 -16.13 -12.55 7.74
N ALA A 507 -17.10 -12.60 8.66
CA ALA A 507 -16.83 -12.63 10.09
C ALA A 507 -16.01 -13.87 10.49
N LEU A 508 -16.40 -15.06 9.99
CA LEU A 508 -15.66 -16.30 10.23
C LEU A 508 -14.22 -16.24 9.68
N LEU A 509 -13.99 -15.55 8.54
CA LEU A 509 -12.63 -15.31 8.04
C LEU A 509 -11.78 -14.56 9.08
N PHE A 510 -12.30 -13.49 9.68
CA PHE A 510 -11.59 -12.74 10.72
C PHE A 510 -11.32 -13.58 11.97
N PHE A 511 -12.28 -14.37 12.47
CA PHE A 511 -12.01 -15.28 13.60
C PHE A 511 -10.92 -16.30 13.25
N SER A 512 -10.97 -16.86 12.04
CA SER A 512 -10.02 -17.88 11.58
C SER A 512 -8.61 -17.34 11.29
N MET A 513 -8.39 -16.02 11.24
CA MET A 513 -7.08 -15.46 10.94
C MET A 513 -6.35 -14.93 12.17
N LEU A 514 -6.99 -14.84 13.33
CA LEU A 514 -6.39 -14.28 14.54
C LEU A 514 -5.05 -14.94 14.91
N PRO A 515 -4.88 -16.28 14.91
CA PRO A 515 -3.59 -16.89 15.24
C PRO A 515 -2.47 -16.54 14.26
N LEU A 516 -2.82 -16.22 13.00
CA LEU A 516 -1.85 -15.88 11.96
C LEU A 516 -1.24 -14.48 12.16
N HIS A 517 -1.79 -13.70 13.08
CA HIS A 517 -1.33 -12.35 13.41
C HIS A 517 -0.63 -12.26 14.77
N ALA A 518 -0.12 -13.38 15.29
CA ALA A 518 0.52 -13.46 16.61
C ALA A 518 1.75 -12.55 16.77
N GLU A 519 2.33 -12.02 15.69
CA GLU A 519 3.43 -11.05 15.71
C GLU A 519 3.06 -9.72 16.37
N SER A 520 1.77 -9.38 16.44
CA SER A 520 1.28 -8.14 17.04
C SER A 520 -0.01 -8.36 17.81
N LYS A 521 0.10 -8.42 19.14
CA LYS A 521 -1.06 -8.54 20.05
C LYS A 521 -2.07 -7.41 19.85
N THR A 522 -1.59 -6.19 19.64
CA THR A 522 -2.45 -5.03 19.32
C THR A 522 -3.24 -5.27 18.03
N ARG A 523 -2.58 -5.72 16.95
CA ARG A 523 -3.25 -6.06 15.69
C ARG A 523 -4.27 -7.18 15.88
N GLN A 524 -3.94 -8.25 16.61
CA GLN A 524 -4.88 -9.33 16.91
C GLN A 524 -6.14 -8.80 17.61
N LYS A 525 -5.98 -7.89 18.59
CA LYS A 525 -7.10 -7.32 19.32
C LYS A 525 -8.00 -6.44 18.43
N HIS A 526 -7.40 -5.65 17.55
CA HIS A 526 -8.14 -4.87 16.55
C HIS A 526 -8.88 -5.78 15.55
N LEU A 527 -8.24 -6.84 15.06
CA LEU A 527 -8.87 -7.83 14.19
C LEU A 527 -10.01 -8.58 14.90
N PHE A 528 -9.85 -8.87 16.19
CA PHE A 528 -10.90 -9.49 17.00
C PHE A 528 -12.10 -8.56 17.18
N ALA A 529 -11.88 -7.30 17.58
CA ALA A 529 -12.94 -6.29 17.66
C ALA A 529 -13.65 -6.11 16.31
N ASN A 530 -12.91 -6.18 15.21
CA ASN A 530 -13.48 -6.15 13.88
C ASN A 530 -14.29 -7.41 13.52
N ALA A 531 -13.85 -8.60 13.92
CA ALA A 531 -14.60 -9.85 13.76
C ALA A 531 -15.98 -9.72 14.42
N LEU A 532 -16.01 -9.18 15.65
CA LEU A 532 -17.24 -8.89 16.38
C LEU A 532 -18.11 -7.86 15.66
N ARG A 533 -17.52 -6.75 15.18
CA ARG A 533 -18.23 -5.72 14.41
C ARG A 533 -18.93 -6.33 13.18
N VAL A 534 -18.21 -7.11 12.37
CA VAL A 534 -18.77 -7.73 11.16
C VAL A 534 -19.85 -8.76 11.52
N ALA A 535 -19.67 -9.51 12.60
CA ALA A 535 -20.67 -10.47 13.08
C ALA A 535 -21.97 -9.80 13.56
N LEU A 536 -21.86 -8.63 14.21
CA LEU A 536 -23.02 -7.82 14.59
C LEU A 536 -23.76 -7.27 13.36
N LEU A 537 -23.03 -6.77 12.35
CA LEU A 537 -23.63 -6.36 11.07
C LEU A 537 -24.40 -7.49 10.38
N SER A 538 -23.91 -8.73 10.47
CA SER A 538 -24.64 -9.90 9.96
C SER A 538 -25.96 -10.14 10.70
N THR A 539 -25.96 -9.96 12.02
CA THR A 539 -27.15 -10.17 12.86
C THR A 539 -28.24 -9.14 12.57
N GLU A 540 -27.85 -7.92 12.20
CA GLU A 540 -28.77 -6.82 11.84
C GLU A 540 -29.26 -6.89 10.39
N ALA A 541 -28.54 -7.59 9.51
CA ALA A 541 -28.91 -7.77 8.11
C ALA A 541 -30.17 -8.65 7.99
N LYS A 542 -31.23 -8.08 7.40
CA LYS A 542 -32.50 -8.78 7.17
C LYS A 542 -32.38 -9.84 6.07
#